data_AF-A0A376DK25-F1
#
_entry.id   AF-A0A376DK25-F1
#
_cell.length_a   1.000
_cell.length_b   1.000
_cell.length_c   1.000
_cell.angle_alpha   90.00
_cell.angle_beta   90.00
_cell.angle_gamma   90.00
#
_symmetry.space_group_name_H-M   'P 1'
#
loop_
_entity.id
_entity.type
_entity.pdbx_description
1 polymer ?
#
loop_
_entity_poly.entity_id
_entity_poly.type
_entity_poly.pdbx_seq_one_letter_code
_entity_poly.pdbx_strand_id
1 'polypeptide(L)'
;MPFGDITTSLNYSYSNNIWQNDRDHLLAFTLNVPFSHWMRTDSQSAFRNSNASYSMSNDLKGGMTNLSGVYGTLLPDNNLNYSVQVGNTQGGNTSSGTSGYSSLNYRGAYANTNVGYSRSGDSSQIYYGMIPLQIMLNWMKP
;
A
#
# COMPACT_ATOMS: atom_id res chain seq x y z
N MET A 1 22.63 5.96 17.30
CA MET A 1 21.31 6.63 17.35
C MET A 1 20.40 5.91 16.35
N PRO A 2 19.18 5.47 16.70
CA PRO A 2 18.43 4.45 15.95
C PRO A 2 17.52 5.05 14.86
N PHE A 3 18.05 5.93 14.01
CA PHE A 3 17.30 6.58 12.93
C PHE A 3 17.64 6.01 11.53
N GLY A 4 18.35 4.88 11.46
CA GLY A 4 18.94 4.37 10.22
C GLY A 4 17.96 3.87 9.16
N ASP A 5 16.72 3.54 9.53
CA ASP A 5 15.83 2.76 8.67
C ASP A 5 14.51 3.47 8.32
N ILE A 6 14.39 4.76 8.68
CA ILE A 6 13.23 5.57 8.28
C ILE A 6 13.49 6.10 6.87
N THR A 7 12.62 5.76 5.93
CA THR A 7 12.71 6.27 4.55
C THR A 7 11.67 7.37 4.34
N THR A 8 12.15 8.52 3.88
CA THR A 8 11.31 9.67 3.51
C THR A 8 11.50 9.99 2.05
N SER A 9 10.41 10.20 1.32
CA SER A 9 10.44 10.66 -0.06
C SER A 9 9.52 11.86 -0.24
N LEU A 10 9.99 12.83 -1.03
CA LEU A 10 9.23 13.99 -1.44
C LEU A 10 9.28 14.07 -2.95
N ASN A 11 8.11 14.11 -3.57
CA ASN A 11 7.93 14.13 -5.01
C ASN A 11 7.10 15.36 -5.37
N TYR A 12 7.49 16.03 -6.45
CA TYR A 12 6.73 17.13 -7.01
C TYR A 12 6.62 16.91 -8.52
N SER A 13 5.38 16.86 -8.99
CA SER A 13 5.04 16.65 -10.40
C SER A 13 4.27 17.84 -10.93
N TYR A 14 4.63 18.24 -12.16
CA TYR A 14 3.97 19.31 -12.90
C TYR A 14 3.57 18.77 -14.28
N SER A 15 2.30 18.94 -14.63
CA SER A 15 1.76 18.54 -15.93
C SER A 15 0.98 19.69 -16.55
N ASN A 16 1.24 19.96 -17.82
CA ASN A 16 0.55 21.00 -18.59
C ASN A 16 0.10 20.41 -19.92
N ASN A 17 -1.20 20.21 -20.08
CA ASN A 17 -1.78 19.67 -21.29
C ASN A 17 -2.05 20.81 -22.29
N ILE A 18 -1.61 20.66 -23.54
CA ILE A 18 -1.75 21.70 -24.58
C ILE A 18 -3.23 21.98 -24.93
N TRP A 19 -4.13 21.04 -24.62
CA TRP A 19 -5.57 21.11 -24.90
C TRP A 19 -6.43 21.41 -23.66
N GLN A 20 -5.83 21.49 -22.47
CA GLN A 20 -6.50 21.88 -21.22
C GLN A 20 -5.82 23.12 -20.66
N ASN A 21 -6.57 24.19 -20.45
CA ASN A 21 -6.01 25.44 -19.93
C ASN A 21 -5.65 25.38 -18.43
N ASP A 22 -5.86 24.22 -17.80
CA ASP A 22 -5.57 23.96 -16.39
C ASP A 22 -4.22 23.26 -16.23
N ARG A 23 -3.41 23.81 -15.34
CA ARG A 23 -2.10 23.26 -14.96
C ARG A 23 -2.26 22.35 -13.78
N ASP A 24 -1.79 21.11 -13.85
CA ASP A 24 -1.88 20.18 -12.74
C ASP A 24 -0.56 20.11 -11.99
N HIS A 25 -0.65 20.38 -10.70
CA HIS A 25 0.46 20.29 -9.77
C HIS A 25 0.15 19.17 -8.78
N LEU A 26 1.16 18.40 -8.40
CA LEU A 26 1.00 17.40 -7.35
C LEU A 26 2.28 17.34 -6.51
N LEU A 27 2.14 17.70 -5.24
CA LEU A 27 3.17 17.51 -4.23
C LEU A 27 2.80 16.29 -3.40
N ALA A 28 3.69 15.30 -3.33
CA ALA A 28 3.48 14.07 -2.58
C ALA A 28 4.67 13.80 -1.66
N PHE A 29 4.37 13.63 -0.38
CA PHE A 29 5.31 13.26 0.67
C PHE A 29 4.96 11.86 1.18
N THR A 30 5.97 11.00 1.35
CA THR A 30 5.80 9.66 1.93
C THR A 30 6.88 9.42 2.98
N LEU A 31 6.47 8.87 4.11
CA LEU A 31 7.28 8.47 5.25
C LEU A 31 7.01 6.98 5.50
N ASN A 32 8.04 6.16 5.57
CA ASN A 32 7.94 4.77 5.94
C ASN A 32 8.85 4.47 7.14
N VAL A 33 8.28 3.82 8.15
CA VAL A 33 8.90 3.54 9.43
C VAL A 33 8.79 2.03 9.72
N PRO A 34 9.90 1.29 9.73
CA PRO A 34 9.89 -0.12 10.07
C PRO A 34 9.70 -0.32 11.58
N PHE A 35 8.72 -1.13 11.98
CA PHE A 35 8.48 -1.43 13.40
C PHE A 35 9.49 -2.41 14.00
N SER A 36 10.32 -3.05 13.16
CA SER A 36 11.33 -4.04 13.54
C SER A 36 12.29 -3.54 14.63
N HIS A 37 12.51 -2.22 14.73
CA HIS A 37 13.42 -1.61 15.70
C HIS A 37 12.74 -1.05 16.96
N TRP A 38 11.40 -0.95 16.96
CA TRP A 38 10.62 -0.48 18.11
C TRP A 38 10.09 -1.64 18.96
N MET A 39 10.26 -2.86 18.48
CA MET A 39 10.02 -4.11 19.22
C MET A 39 11.34 -4.72 19.65
N ARG A 40 11.36 -5.40 20.81
CA ARG A 40 12.57 -6.07 21.29
C ARG A 40 13.02 -7.13 20.27
N THR A 41 14.33 -7.20 20.01
CA THR A 41 14.92 -8.07 18.97
C THR A 41 14.72 -9.58 19.24
N ASP A 42 14.41 -9.96 20.48
CA ASP A 42 14.13 -11.32 20.96
C ASP A 42 12.66 -11.75 20.81
N SER A 43 11.80 -10.87 20.28
CA SER A 43 10.37 -11.16 20.15
C SER A 43 10.09 -12.04 18.92
N GLN A 44 9.55 -13.25 19.13
CA GLN A 44 8.98 -14.10 18.06
C GLN A 44 7.65 -13.54 17.49
N SER A 45 7.42 -12.24 17.64
CA SER A 45 6.19 -11.60 17.27
C SER A 45 6.08 -11.51 15.75
N ALA A 46 4.90 -11.88 15.23
CA ALA A 46 4.56 -11.70 13.82
C ALA A 46 4.64 -10.22 13.37
N PHE A 47 4.67 -9.28 14.32
CA PHE A 47 4.80 -7.85 14.05
C PHE A 47 6.25 -7.38 13.78
N ARG A 48 7.25 -8.27 13.91
CA ARG A 48 8.65 -7.94 13.60
C ARG A 48 8.84 -7.57 12.12
N ASN A 49 8.01 -8.12 11.25
CA ASN A 49 8.04 -7.88 9.81
C ASN A 49 7.01 -6.81 9.37
N SER A 50 6.55 -5.99 10.30
CA SER A 50 5.61 -4.90 10.04
C SER A 50 6.30 -3.58 9.80
N ASN A 51 5.72 -2.78 8.92
CA ASN A 51 6.12 -1.42 8.59
C ASN A 51 4.89 -0.51 8.70
N ALA A 52 5.10 0.71 9.16
CA ALA A 52 4.14 1.79 9.05
C ALA A 52 4.51 2.68 7.87
N SER A 53 3.50 3.11 7.13
CA SER A 53 3.64 4.10 6.08
C SER A 53 2.65 5.22 6.31
N TYR A 54 3.10 6.44 6.04
CA TYR A 54 2.30 7.63 6.01
C TYR A 54 2.60 8.36 4.70
N SER A 55 1.57 8.70 3.93
CA SER A 55 1.71 9.50 2.73
C SER A 55 0.71 10.63 2.70
N MET A 56 1.14 11.76 2.18
CA MET A 56 0.36 12.98 2.06
C MET A 56 0.54 13.51 0.64
N SER A 57 -0.55 13.84 -0.04
CA SER A 57 -0.52 14.50 -1.34
C SER A 57 -1.38 15.76 -1.35
N ASN A 58 -0.94 16.76 -2.09
CA ASN A 58 -1.63 18.03 -2.26
C ASN A 58 -1.55 18.46 -3.73
N ASP A 59 -2.70 18.81 -4.31
CA ASP A 59 -2.81 19.23 -5.71
C ASP A 59 -2.54 20.73 -5.94
N LEU A 60 -2.23 21.48 -4.87
CA LEU A 60 -2.06 22.94 -4.83
C LEU A 60 -3.28 23.73 -5.36
N LYS A 61 -4.42 23.06 -5.56
CA LYS A 61 -5.72 23.60 -5.96
C LYS A 61 -6.78 23.46 -4.86
N GLY A 62 -6.40 22.89 -3.73
CA GLY A 62 -7.24 22.75 -2.53
C GLY A 62 -7.58 21.30 -2.18
N GLY A 63 -7.26 20.33 -3.04
CA GLY A 63 -7.36 18.91 -2.76
C GLY A 63 -6.12 18.40 -2.02
N MET A 64 -6.37 17.74 -0.89
CA MET A 64 -5.35 17.16 -0.04
C MET A 64 -5.78 15.75 0.36
N THR A 65 -4.88 14.78 0.23
CA THR A 65 -5.11 13.40 0.69
C THR A 65 -4.04 13.02 1.69
N ASN A 66 -4.47 12.48 2.83
CA ASN A 66 -3.60 11.91 3.84
C ASN A 66 -3.92 10.42 3.96
N LEU A 67 -2.91 9.56 3.94
CA LEU A 67 -3.04 8.12 4.01
C LEU A 67 -2.06 7.59 5.06
N SER A 68 -2.57 6.80 5.99
CA SER A 68 -1.82 6.15 7.05
C SER A 68 -2.07 4.66 6.96
N GLY A 69 -1.03 3.84 7.06
CA GLY A 69 -1.21 2.40 6.96
C GLY A 69 -0.11 1.59 7.57
N VAL A 70 -0.42 0.32 7.80
CA VAL A 70 0.50 -0.70 8.30
C VAL A 70 0.49 -1.89 7.35
N TYR A 71 1.66 -2.45 7.08
CA TYR A 71 1.78 -3.61 6.22
C TYR A 71 2.96 -4.48 6.65
N GLY A 72 2.93 -5.76 6.31
CA GLY A 72 3.99 -6.67 6.69
C GLY A 72 3.78 -8.08 6.16
N THR A 73 4.54 -9.01 6.72
CA THR A 73 4.38 -10.45 6.47
C THR A 73 4.02 -11.20 7.74
N LEU A 74 3.16 -12.20 7.59
CA LEU A 74 2.78 -13.18 8.59
C LEU A 74 3.32 -14.56 8.17
N LEU A 75 3.20 -15.53 9.09
CA LEU A 75 3.69 -16.91 8.99
C LEU A 75 5.22 -17.03 9.06
N PRO A 76 5.76 -18.17 9.54
CA PRO A 76 7.20 -18.37 9.69
C PRO A 76 7.98 -18.16 8.38
N ASP A 77 7.35 -18.52 7.25
CA ASP A 77 7.94 -18.40 5.91
C ASP A 77 7.76 -17.01 5.28
N ASN A 78 7.13 -16.06 5.98
CA ASN A 78 6.81 -14.72 5.49
C ASN A 78 6.02 -14.73 4.16
N ASN A 79 5.26 -15.79 3.93
CA ASN A 79 4.54 -16.06 2.69
C ASN A 79 3.11 -15.48 2.68
N LEU A 80 2.66 -14.85 3.78
CA LEU A 80 1.38 -14.14 3.84
C LEU A 80 1.62 -12.65 4.05
N ASN A 81 1.52 -11.85 2.99
CA ASN A 81 1.58 -10.40 3.07
C ASN A 81 0.22 -9.83 3.48
N TYR A 82 0.21 -8.89 4.41
CA TYR A 82 -0.97 -8.12 4.77
C TYR A 82 -0.70 -6.63 4.64
N SER A 83 -1.73 -5.86 4.29
CA SER A 83 -1.70 -4.40 4.33
C SER A 83 -3.04 -3.86 4.77
N VAL A 84 -3.03 -2.83 5.60
CA VAL A 84 -4.21 -2.08 6.00
C VAL A 84 -3.84 -0.60 5.96
N GLN A 85 -4.61 0.19 5.24
CA GLN A 85 -4.39 1.61 5.04
C GLN A 85 -5.72 2.34 5.21
N VAL A 86 -5.69 3.49 5.84
CA VAL A 86 -6.84 4.37 6.04
C VAL A 86 -6.42 5.78 5.69
N GLY A 87 -7.27 6.48 4.95
CA GLY A 87 -6.95 7.81 4.47
C GLY A 87 -8.15 8.72 4.45
N ASN A 88 -7.86 10.01 4.41
CA ASN A 88 -8.86 11.05 4.29
C ASN A 88 -8.46 11.95 3.14
N THR A 89 -9.36 12.10 2.19
CA THR A 89 -9.25 13.06 1.12
C THR A 89 -10.17 14.24 1.45
N GLN A 90 -9.63 15.44 1.39
CA GLN A 90 -10.32 16.69 1.69
C GLN A 90 -10.04 17.70 0.57
N GLY A 91 -11.09 18.30 0.01
CA GLY A 91 -11.01 19.65 -0.56
C GLY A 91 -11.24 19.82 -2.08
N GLY A 92 -11.32 21.11 -2.44
CA GLY A 92 -11.48 21.69 -3.78
C GLY A 92 -12.85 21.45 -4.43
N ASN A 93 -12.87 20.45 -5.31
CA ASN A 93 -14.00 20.07 -6.17
C ASN A 93 -14.49 18.63 -5.89
N THR A 94 -13.90 17.97 -4.90
CA THR A 94 -14.18 16.58 -4.52
C THR A 94 -14.77 16.52 -3.12
N SER A 95 -15.84 15.73 -2.95
CA SER A 95 -16.43 15.47 -1.65
C SER A 95 -15.39 14.94 -0.67
N SER A 96 -15.37 15.49 0.54
CA SER A 96 -14.53 14.97 1.63
C SER A 96 -14.93 13.53 1.92
N GLY A 97 -13.96 12.62 1.90
CA GLY A 97 -14.22 11.20 2.02
C GLY A 97 -13.15 10.51 2.84
N THR A 98 -13.58 9.53 3.64
CA THR A 98 -12.66 8.57 4.25
C THR A 98 -12.52 7.39 3.31
N SER A 99 -11.29 6.97 3.08
CA SER A 99 -10.93 5.76 2.36
C SER A 99 -10.28 4.76 3.30
N GLY A 100 -10.50 3.47 3.03
CA GLY A 100 -9.94 2.36 3.78
C GLY A 100 -9.64 1.24 2.81
N TYR A 101 -8.42 0.71 2.88
CA TYR A 101 -7.94 -0.37 2.06
C TYR A 101 -7.35 -1.45 2.95
N SER A 102 -7.74 -2.69 2.72
CA SER A 102 -7.19 -3.86 3.41
C SER A 102 -6.92 -4.95 2.40
N SER A 103 -5.74 -5.57 2.45
CA SER A 103 -5.36 -6.64 1.52
C SER A 103 -4.59 -7.75 2.19
N LEU A 104 -4.81 -8.97 1.73
CA LEU A 104 -4.11 -10.18 2.10
C LEU A 104 -3.63 -10.88 0.83
N ASN A 105 -2.35 -11.21 0.78
CA ASN A 105 -1.73 -11.88 -0.37
C ASN A 105 -0.93 -13.07 0.16
N TYR A 106 -1.28 -14.28 -0.26
CA TYR A 106 -0.62 -15.51 0.15
C TYR A 106 0.13 -16.13 -1.03
N ARG A 107 1.41 -16.41 -0.82
CA ARG A 107 2.30 -17.03 -1.80
C ARG A 107 2.54 -18.49 -1.44
N GLY A 108 1.74 -19.38 -2.01
CA GLY A 108 1.93 -20.81 -1.88
C GLY A 108 2.90 -21.37 -2.93
N ALA A 109 3.42 -22.57 -2.69
CA ALA A 109 4.29 -23.28 -3.64
C ALA A 109 3.61 -23.60 -4.97
N TYR A 110 2.28 -23.75 -4.97
CA TYR A 110 1.49 -24.18 -6.12
C TYR A 110 0.50 -23.13 -6.62
N ALA A 111 0.23 -22.09 -5.84
CA ALA A 111 -0.70 -21.03 -6.19
C ALA A 111 -0.44 -19.77 -5.36
N ASN A 112 -0.70 -18.62 -5.95
CA ASN A 112 -0.74 -17.34 -5.27
C ASN A 112 -2.20 -16.90 -5.15
N THR A 113 -2.66 -16.56 -3.96
CA THR A 113 -4.01 -16.04 -3.73
C THR A 113 -3.94 -14.62 -3.18
N ASN A 114 -4.83 -13.76 -3.63
CA ASN A 114 -4.88 -12.37 -3.21
C ASN A 114 -6.34 -12.01 -2.93
N VAL A 115 -6.59 -11.37 -1.79
CA VAL A 115 -7.90 -10.87 -1.38
C VAL A 115 -7.73 -9.44 -0.90
N GLY A 116 -8.57 -8.54 -1.36
CA GLY A 116 -8.54 -7.14 -1.00
C GLY A 116 -9.93 -6.60 -0.76
N TYR A 117 -10.02 -5.58 0.07
CA TYR A 117 -11.21 -4.79 0.30
C TYR A 117 -10.81 -3.33 0.23
N SER A 118 -11.54 -2.55 -0.55
CA SER A 118 -11.38 -1.12 -0.64
C SER A 118 -12.72 -0.46 -0.39
N ARG A 119 -12.73 0.59 0.42
CA ARG A 119 -13.88 1.44 0.67
C ARG A 119 -13.46 2.88 0.52
N SER A 120 -14.25 3.67 -0.20
CA SER A 120 -14.03 5.10 -0.38
C SER A 120 -15.37 5.81 -0.31
N GLY A 121 -15.61 6.53 0.79
CA GLY A 121 -16.91 7.12 1.10
C GLY A 121 -18.02 6.06 1.14
N ASP A 122 -18.99 6.19 0.24
CA ASP A 122 -20.14 5.29 0.12
C ASP A 122 -19.88 4.07 -0.77
N SER A 123 -18.80 4.08 -1.55
CA SER A 123 -18.44 2.98 -2.44
C SER A 123 -17.55 1.97 -1.73
N SER A 124 -17.82 0.68 -1.95
CA SER A 124 -16.95 -0.40 -1.47
C SER A 124 -16.81 -1.49 -2.52
N GLN A 125 -15.63 -2.07 -2.60
CA GLN A 125 -15.25 -3.07 -3.58
C GLN A 125 -14.43 -4.17 -2.91
N ILE A 126 -14.69 -5.41 -3.28
CA ILE A 126 -13.92 -6.57 -2.85
C ILE A 126 -13.19 -7.10 -4.08
N TYR A 127 -11.89 -7.35 -3.89
CA TYR A 127 -10.99 -7.92 -4.87
C TYR A 127 -10.63 -9.32 -4.42
N TYR A 128 -10.66 -10.29 -5.30
CA TYR A 128 -10.16 -11.63 -5.03
C TYR A 128 -9.59 -12.22 -6.32
N GLY A 129 -8.48 -12.94 -6.19
CA GLY A 129 -7.82 -13.55 -7.33
C GLY A 129 -6.96 -14.73 -6.88
N MET A 130 -6.85 -15.73 -7.75
CA MET A 130 -5.97 -16.87 -7.55
C MET A 130 -5.22 -17.13 -8.85
N ILE A 131 -3.90 -17.27 -8.74
CA ILE A 131 -3.01 -17.57 -9.85
C ILE A 131 -2.34 -18.90 -9.52
N PRO A 132 -2.78 -20.03 -10.13
CA PRO A 132 -2.09 -21.30 -9.99
C PRO A 132 -0.72 -21.25 -10.68
N LEU A 133 0.29 -21.88 -10.08
CA LEU A 133 1.58 -22.10 -10.70
C LEU A 133 1.45 -23.29 -11.66
N GLN A 134 1.38 -23.01 -12.96
CA GLN A 134 1.37 -24.06 -13.97
C GLN A 134 2.79 -24.60 -14.14
N ILE A 135 3.09 -25.74 -13.50
CA ILE A 135 4.26 -26.54 -13.89
C ILE A 135 3.91 -27.18 -15.23
N MET A 136 4.54 -26.72 -16.33
CA MET A 136 4.53 -27.48 -17.57
C MET A 136 5.35 -28.76 -17.34
N LEU A 137 4.67 -29.84 -16.99
CA LEU A 137 5.26 -31.17 -17.01
C LEU A 137 5.33 -31.64 -18.48
N ASN A 138 6.26 -31.06 -19.26
CA ASN A 138 6.51 -31.46 -20.65
C ASN A 138 7.69 -32.44 -20.74
N TRP A 139 7.74 -33.40 -19.81
CA TRP A 139 8.65 -34.54 -19.83
C TRP A 139 7.82 -35.81 -19.67
N MET A 140 7.24 -36.26 -20.78
CA MET A 140 6.82 -37.64 -21.08
C MET A 140 5.78 -37.56 -22.20
N LYS A 141 6.24 -37.39 -23.43
CA LYS A 141 5.62 -38.13 -24.53
C LYS A 141 6.69 -39.08 -25.08
N PRO A 142 6.39 -40.39 -25.14
CA PRO A 142 7.27 -41.36 -25.79
C PRO A 142 7.41 -41.08 -27.29
#